data_AF-A0A7C0TV83-F1
#
_entry.id   AF-A0A7C0TV83-F1
#
_cell.length_a   1.000
_cell.length_b   1.000
_cell.length_c   1.000
_cell.angle_alpha   90.00
_cell.angle_beta   90.00
_cell.angle_gamma   90.00
#
_symmetry.space_group_name_H-M   'P 1'
#
loop_
_entity.id
_entity.type
_entity.pdbx_description
1 polymer ?
#
loop_
_entity_poly.entity_id
_entity_poly.type
_entity_poly.pdbx_seq_one_letter_code
_entity_poly.pdbx_strand_id
1 'polypeptide(L)'
;MKKTVVFAFALVFALALVLFLGASVRGENWYTPEPPTAPDARHGHTMIPLPDGMIMLFGGEDAEADLMDDLHIFSDSYWDIPEAPPNHNPPPPRRDHQAWVRDNRMYVYAGMGEGGTLDDLWSYDLTV
;
A
#
# COMPACT_ATOMS: atom_id res chain seq x y z
N MET A 1 17.74 -59.42 9.51
CA MET A 1 17.55 -58.35 10.51
C MET A 1 18.14 -56.97 10.17
N LYS A 2 18.80 -56.73 9.01
CA LYS A 2 19.44 -55.43 8.73
C LYS A 2 18.70 -54.50 7.76
N LYS A 3 17.69 -54.97 7.01
CA LYS A 3 16.97 -54.14 6.02
C LYS A 3 15.80 -53.33 6.60
N THR A 4 15.23 -53.78 7.71
CA THR A 4 14.05 -53.15 8.33
C THR A 4 14.39 -51.84 9.06
N VAL A 5 15.61 -51.72 9.61
CA VAL A 5 16.05 -50.52 10.34
C VAL A 5 16.36 -49.35 9.40
N VAL A 6 16.89 -49.62 8.21
CA VAL A 6 17.19 -48.58 7.20
C VAL A 6 15.91 -47.99 6.60
N PHE A 7 14.87 -48.79 6.40
CA PHE A 7 13.57 -48.31 5.92
C PHE A 7 12.84 -47.45 6.95
N ALA A 8 12.93 -47.77 8.25
CA ALA A 8 12.35 -46.95 9.30
C ALA A 8 13.04 -45.57 9.41
N PHE A 9 14.35 -45.50 9.25
CA PHE A 9 15.09 -44.22 9.25
C PHE A 9 14.77 -43.36 8.03
N ALA A 10 14.69 -43.93 6.83
CA ALA A 10 14.33 -43.19 5.62
C ALA A 10 12.89 -42.63 5.67
N LEU A 11 11.95 -43.38 6.27
CA LEU A 11 10.56 -42.95 6.42
C LEU A 11 10.41 -41.83 7.47
N VAL A 12 11.14 -41.90 8.59
CA VAL A 12 11.17 -40.83 9.60
C VAL A 12 11.82 -39.56 9.06
N PHE A 13 12.86 -39.68 8.23
CA PHE A 13 13.51 -38.53 7.59
C PHE A 13 12.64 -37.88 6.51
N ALA A 14 11.93 -38.69 5.71
CA ALA A 14 10.98 -38.19 4.73
C ALA A 14 9.76 -37.51 5.40
N LEU A 15 9.26 -38.05 6.51
CA LEU A 15 8.16 -37.46 7.27
C LEU A 15 8.58 -36.14 7.95
N ALA A 16 9.81 -36.07 8.46
CA ALA A 16 10.38 -34.83 9.01
C ALA A 16 10.58 -33.75 7.92
N LEU A 17 10.95 -34.14 6.69
CA LEU A 17 11.10 -33.21 5.56
C LEU A 17 9.75 -32.67 5.07
N VAL A 18 8.68 -33.48 5.09
CA VAL A 18 7.32 -33.05 4.78
C VAL A 18 6.76 -32.12 5.87
N LEU A 19 7.14 -32.32 7.14
CA LEU A 19 6.79 -31.41 8.24
C LEU A 19 7.54 -30.07 8.17
N PHE A 20 8.75 -30.02 7.59
CA PHE A 20 9.50 -28.78 7.35
C PHE A 20 9.06 -28.03 6.07
N LEU A 21 8.58 -28.74 5.05
CA LEU A 21 7.98 -28.13 3.85
C LEU A 21 6.52 -27.70 4.06
N GLY A 22 5.92 -28.11 5.18
CA GLY A 22 4.57 -27.78 5.60
C GLY A 22 4.46 -26.61 6.58
N ALA A 23 5.53 -25.84 6.79
CA ALA A 23 5.44 -24.54 7.45
C ALA A 23 4.69 -23.58 6.53
N SER A 24 3.36 -23.63 6.58
CA SER A 24 2.51 -22.54 6.15
C SER A 24 3.11 -21.27 6.74
N VAL A 25 3.52 -20.33 5.87
CA VAL A 25 3.87 -18.96 6.26
C VAL A 25 2.57 -18.32 6.77
N ARG A 26 2.16 -18.70 7.98
CA ARG A 26 1.02 -18.09 8.67
C ARG A 26 1.54 -16.83 9.31
N GLY A 27 1.37 -15.69 8.66
CA GLY A 27 1.16 -14.39 9.32
C GLY A 27 2.14 -13.88 10.40
N GLU A 28 3.41 -14.31 10.46
CA GLU A 28 4.23 -14.01 11.65
C GLU A 28 5.07 -12.73 11.60
N ASN A 29 5.03 -11.92 10.53
CA ASN A 29 5.79 -10.65 10.47
C ASN A 29 4.90 -9.40 10.37
N TRP A 30 3.64 -9.47 10.79
CA TRP A 30 2.82 -8.27 10.94
C TRP A 30 3.18 -7.58 12.25
N TYR A 31 3.58 -6.33 12.17
CA TYR A 31 3.75 -5.45 13.32
C TYR A 31 3.10 -4.11 13.00
N THR A 32 2.65 -3.40 14.02
CA THR A 32 2.13 -2.04 13.89
C THR A 32 3.31 -1.08 14.01
N PRO A 33 3.75 -0.42 12.92
CA PRO A 33 4.67 0.70 13.06
C PRO A 33 3.94 1.85 13.77
N GLU A 34 4.64 2.54 14.65
CA GLU A 34 4.13 3.70 15.39
C GLU A 34 4.89 4.96 14.91
N PRO A 35 4.61 5.46 13.69
CA PRO A 35 5.21 6.70 13.23
C PRO A 35 4.73 7.86 14.13
N PRO A 36 5.56 8.89 14.38
CA PRO A 36 5.16 10.03 15.22
C PRO A 36 3.96 10.81 14.69
N THR A 37 3.72 10.73 13.39
CA THR A 37 2.62 11.37 12.64
C THR A 37 2.02 10.34 11.70
N ALA A 38 0.74 10.46 11.36
CA ALA A 38 0.07 9.64 10.35
C ALA A 38 -1.10 10.40 9.72
N PRO A 39 -1.47 10.09 8.47
CA PRO A 39 -2.72 10.55 7.89
C PRO A 39 -3.92 10.07 8.70
N ASP A 40 -5.01 10.82 8.66
CA ASP A 40 -6.27 10.42 9.29
C ASP A 40 -6.76 9.07 8.75
N ALA A 41 -7.47 8.33 9.61
CA ALA A 41 -8.02 7.03 9.28
C ALA A 41 -8.99 7.15 8.10
N ARG A 42 -8.77 6.33 7.06
CA ARG A 42 -9.46 6.47 5.78
C ARG A 42 -9.57 5.16 5.01
N HIS A 43 -10.53 5.08 4.10
CA HIS A 43 -10.69 3.97 3.14
C HIS A 43 -10.90 4.49 1.71
N GLY A 44 -10.80 3.61 0.71
CA GLY A 44 -10.93 3.98 -0.70
C GLY A 44 -9.84 4.94 -1.23
N HIS A 45 -8.76 5.14 -0.48
CA HIS A 45 -7.59 5.91 -0.91
C HIS A 45 -6.72 5.06 -1.85
N THR A 46 -5.79 5.70 -2.55
CA THR A 46 -4.73 4.99 -3.28
C THR A 46 -3.36 5.27 -2.66
N MET A 47 -2.48 4.27 -2.72
CA MET A 47 -1.07 4.38 -2.38
C MET A 47 -0.24 3.89 -3.55
N ILE A 48 0.75 4.68 -3.97
CA ILE A 48 1.60 4.37 -5.12
C ILE A 48 3.08 4.50 -4.76
N PRO A 49 3.93 3.53 -5.14
CA PRO A 49 5.37 3.66 -4.99
C PRO A 49 5.90 4.70 -5.97
N LEU A 50 6.81 5.55 -5.48
CA LEU A 50 7.52 6.56 -6.26
C LEU A 50 8.88 6.02 -6.75
N PRO A 51 9.48 6.62 -7.80
CA PRO A 51 10.76 6.16 -8.35
C PRO A 51 11.94 6.19 -7.37
N ASP A 52 11.88 7.03 -6.33
CA ASP A 52 12.89 7.18 -5.29
C ASP A 52 12.70 6.22 -4.09
N GLY A 53 11.66 5.38 -4.13
CA GLY A 53 11.36 4.41 -3.08
C GLY A 53 10.40 4.92 -2.00
N MET A 54 9.98 6.18 -2.06
CA MET A 54 8.91 6.69 -1.20
C MET A 54 7.54 6.15 -1.65
N ILE A 55 6.53 6.32 -0.81
CA ILE A 55 5.14 5.97 -1.14
C ILE A 55 4.27 7.22 -1.02
N MET A 56 3.50 7.53 -2.05
CA MET A 56 2.54 8.62 -2.02
C MET A 56 1.13 8.07 -1.78
N LEU A 57 0.41 8.69 -0.85
CA LEU A 57 -1.01 8.46 -0.56
C LEU A 57 -1.81 9.65 -1.08
N PHE A 58 -2.97 9.38 -1.68
CA PHE A 58 -3.93 10.41 -2.08
C PHE A 58 -5.38 9.99 -1.78
N GLY A 59 -6.14 10.96 -1.29
CA GLY A 59 -7.59 10.90 -1.13
C GLY A 59 -8.10 9.87 -0.14
N GLY A 60 -9.33 9.41 -0.36
CA GLY A 60 -10.07 8.49 0.50
C GLY A 60 -11.28 9.15 1.17
N GLU A 61 -11.88 8.42 2.10
CA GLU A 61 -12.99 8.85 2.95
C GLU A 61 -12.76 8.37 4.38
N ASP A 62 -12.99 9.24 5.36
CA ASP A 62 -12.86 8.92 6.78
C ASP A 62 -14.11 8.25 7.38
N ALA A 63 -14.16 8.14 8.70
CA ALA A 63 -15.26 7.49 9.40
C ALA A 63 -16.53 8.37 9.46
N GLU A 64 -16.38 9.67 9.27
CA GLU A 64 -17.43 10.68 9.26
C GLU A 64 -18.03 10.88 7.86
N ALA A 65 -17.53 10.14 6.86
CA ALA A 65 -17.86 10.24 5.45
C ALA A 65 -17.37 11.55 4.78
N ASP A 66 -16.35 12.17 5.35
CA ASP A 66 -15.68 13.30 4.73
C ASP A 66 -14.68 12.79 3.68
N LEU A 67 -14.85 13.26 2.45
CA LEU A 67 -13.95 12.96 1.34
C LEU A 67 -12.66 13.77 1.48
N MET A 68 -11.54 13.14 1.15
CA MET A 68 -10.22 13.73 1.27
C MET A 68 -9.58 13.98 -0.11
N ASP A 69 -8.77 15.04 -0.21
CA ASP A 69 -7.94 15.43 -1.38
C ASP A 69 -6.49 15.77 -0.96
N ASP A 70 -6.08 15.39 0.24
CA ASP A 70 -4.73 15.59 0.74
C ASP A 70 -3.74 14.58 0.16
N LEU A 71 -2.48 14.99 0.11
CA LEU A 71 -1.34 14.15 -0.23
C LEU A 71 -0.53 13.89 1.03
N HIS A 72 -0.06 12.64 1.17
CA HIS A 72 0.92 12.27 2.16
C HIS A 72 2.03 11.46 1.50
N ILE A 73 3.25 11.62 2.01
CA ILE A 73 4.41 10.83 1.60
C ILE A 73 4.87 10.01 2.81
N PHE A 74 5.08 8.72 2.58
CA PHE A 74 5.73 7.82 3.52
C PHE A 74 7.17 7.56 3.08
N SER A 75 8.12 7.92 3.93
CA SER A 75 9.55 7.63 3.77
C SER A 75 10.18 7.32 5.12
N ASP A 76 11.13 6.39 5.16
CA ASP A 76 11.95 6.10 6.34
C ASP A 76 11.16 5.82 7.65
N SER A 77 9.94 5.29 7.54
CA SER A 77 9.00 5.07 8.67
C SER A 77 8.36 6.34 9.25
N TYR A 78 8.30 7.42 8.48
CA TYR A 78 7.63 8.67 8.84
C TYR A 78 6.66 9.11 7.74
N TRP A 79 5.61 9.82 8.15
CA TRP A 79 4.67 10.47 7.26
C TRP A 79 4.95 11.97 7.21
N ASP A 80 4.94 12.51 6.00
CA ASP A 80 5.10 13.94 5.72
C ASP A 80 4.08 14.42 4.68
N ILE A 81 3.90 15.73 4.58
CA ILE A 81 3.03 16.38 3.60
C ILE A 81 3.93 17.02 2.53
N PRO A 82 3.79 16.64 1.24
CA PRO A 82 4.58 17.26 0.19
C PRO A 82 4.27 18.75 0.07
N GLU A 83 5.30 19.54 -0.23
CA GLU A 83 5.12 20.97 -0.48
C GLU A 83 4.20 21.19 -1.69
N ALA A 84 3.18 22.02 -1.49
CA ALA A 84 2.27 22.40 -2.55
C ALA A 84 2.95 23.43 -3.47
N PRO A 85 2.97 23.22 -4.80
CA PRO A 85 3.54 24.21 -5.71
C PRO A 85 2.72 25.51 -5.69
N PRO A 86 3.30 26.67 -6.07
CA PRO A 86 2.62 27.98 -5.98
C PRO A 86 1.27 28.08 -6.71
N ASN A 87 1.04 27.23 -7.72
CA ASN A 87 -0.21 27.14 -8.48
C ASN A 87 -0.95 25.82 -8.19
N HIS A 88 -0.95 25.40 -6.93
CA HIS A 88 -1.59 24.16 -6.49
C HIS A 88 -3.08 24.16 -6.85
N ASN A 89 -3.47 23.18 -7.68
CA ASN A 89 -4.85 22.93 -8.07
C ASN A 89 -5.08 21.42 -8.00
N PRO A 90 -5.35 20.88 -6.80
CA PRO A 90 -5.53 19.45 -6.63
C PRO A 90 -6.82 18.96 -7.30
N PRO A 91 -6.91 17.67 -7.66
CA PRO A 91 -8.20 17.02 -7.90
C PRO A 91 -9.19 17.26 -6.75
N PRO A 92 -10.50 17.35 -7.02
CA PRO A 92 -11.49 17.39 -5.94
C PRO A 92 -11.42 16.12 -5.07
N PRO A 93 -11.85 16.22 -3.79
CA PRO A 93 -11.90 15.10 -2.85
C PRO A 93 -12.60 13.88 -3.42
N ARG A 94 -11.97 12.72 -3.23
CA ARG A 94 -12.45 11.47 -3.86
C ARG A 94 -11.95 10.21 -3.16
N ARG A 95 -12.80 9.18 -3.19
CA ARG A 95 -12.46 7.80 -2.84
C ARG A 95 -12.65 6.86 -4.03
N ASP A 96 -12.19 5.62 -3.89
CA ASP A 96 -12.30 4.52 -4.86
C ASP A 96 -11.78 4.88 -6.27
N HIS A 97 -10.86 5.84 -6.33
CA HIS A 97 -10.18 6.25 -7.57
C HIS A 97 -9.01 5.30 -7.86
N GLN A 98 -8.44 5.40 -9.05
CA GLN A 98 -7.22 4.67 -9.41
C GLN A 98 -6.07 5.63 -9.64
N ALA A 99 -4.86 5.20 -9.29
CA ALA A 99 -3.66 5.98 -9.48
C ALA A 99 -2.48 5.14 -10.00
N TRP A 100 -1.59 5.77 -10.76
CA TRP A 100 -0.36 5.15 -11.25
C TRP A 100 0.74 6.19 -11.49
N VAL A 101 1.99 5.73 -11.54
CA VAL A 101 3.15 6.56 -11.90
C VAL A 101 3.60 6.25 -13.33
N ARG A 102 3.89 7.29 -14.10
CA ARG A 102 4.56 7.20 -15.39
C ARG A 102 5.30 8.49 -15.70
N ASP A 103 6.52 8.38 -16.22
CA ASP A 103 7.31 9.52 -16.71
C ASP A 103 7.40 10.68 -15.70
N ASN A 104 7.78 10.37 -14.45
CA ASN A 104 7.84 11.29 -13.30
C ASN A 104 6.54 12.05 -13.00
N ARG A 105 5.40 11.43 -13.31
CA ARG A 105 4.08 11.94 -12.96
C ARG A 105 3.26 10.87 -12.29
N MET A 106 2.59 11.23 -11.20
CA MET A 106 1.45 10.48 -10.71
C MET A 106 0.21 10.89 -11.50
N TYR A 107 -0.66 9.94 -11.80
CA TYR A 107 -1.95 10.15 -12.41
C TYR A 107 -3.04 9.65 -11.49
N VAL A 108 -4.18 10.33 -11.47
CA VAL A 108 -5.39 9.94 -10.73
C VAL A 108 -6.56 9.98 -11.70
N TYR A 109 -7.32 8.88 -11.77
CA TYR A 109 -8.48 8.77 -12.66
C TYR A 109 -9.71 8.29 -11.93
N ALA A 110 -10.85 8.90 -12.27
CA ALA A 110 -12.18 8.55 -11.79
C ALA A 110 -12.31 8.59 -10.25
N GLY A 111 -13.15 7.72 -9.70
CA GLY A 111 -13.51 7.66 -8.28
C GLY A 111 -14.91 8.18 -8.00
N MET A 112 -15.21 8.34 -6.72
CA MET A 112 -16.45 8.89 -6.21
C MET A 112 -16.14 10.19 -5.48
N GLY A 113 -16.67 11.31 -5.98
CA GLY A 113 -16.66 12.61 -5.32
C GLY A 113 -18.02 12.92 -4.69
N GLU A 114 -18.17 14.13 -4.12
CA GLU A 114 -19.45 14.57 -3.51
C GLU A 114 -20.63 14.51 -4.49
N GLY A 115 -20.38 14.84 -5.76
CA GLY A 115 -21.38 14.87 -6.83
C GLY A 115 -21.66 13.53 -7.50
N GLY A 116 -21.02 12.44 -7.06
CA GLY A 116 -21.12 11.13 -7.69
C GLY A 116 -19.83 10.64 -8.35
N THR A 117 -19.99 9.73 -9.31
CA THR A 117 -18.87 9.14 -10.06
C THR A 117 -18.17 10.20 -10.92
N LEU A 118 -16.84 10.23 -10.86
CA LEU A 118 -15.99 11.14 -11.60
C LEU A 118 -15.44 10.46 -12.86
N ASP A 119 -15.22 11.23 -13.93
CA ASP A 119 -14.68 10.77 -15.23
C ASP A 119 -13.43 11.58 -15.67
N ASP A 120 -12.82 12.30 -14.74
CA ASP A 120 -11.68 13.18 -14.96
C ASP A 120 -10.33 12.48 -14.73
N LEU A 121 -9.28 13.02 -15.37
CA LEU A 121 -7.88 12.61 -15.23
C LEU A 121 -7.07 13.78 -14.66
N TRP A 122 -6.34 13.52 -13.59
CA TRP A 122 -5.43 14.47 -12.97
C TRP A 122 -3.99 13.96 -13.03
N SER A 123 -3.03 14.89 -12.99
CA SER A 123 -1.61 14.54 -12.88
C SER A 123 -0.90 15.41 -11.86
N TYR A 124 -0.05 14.79 -11.06
CA TYR A 124 0.87 15.45 -10.12
C TYR A 124 2.31 15.27 -10.62
N ASP A 125 3.07 16.36 -10.68
CA ASP A 125 4.46 16.37 -11.13
C ASP A 125 5.38 15.98 -9.98
N LEU A 126 6.20 14.94 -10.15
CA LEU A 126 7.10 14.42 -9.11
C LEU A 126 8.50 15.04 -9.17
N THR A 127 8.73 16.07 -9.99
CA THR A 127 10.06 16.67 -10.20
C THR A 127 10.23 18.05 -9.59
N VAL A 128 9.17 18.60 -8.98
CA VAL A 128 9.19 19.92 -8.35
C VAL A 128 9.78 19.89 -6.95
#